data_AF-M6FG60-F1
#
_entry.id   AF-M6FG60-F1
#
_cell.length_a   1.000
_cell.length_b   1.000
_cell.length_c   1.000
_cell.angle_alpha   90.00
_cell.angle_beta   90.00
_cell.angle_gamma   90.00
#
_symmetry.space_group_name_H-M   'P 1'
#
loop_
_entity.id
_entity.type
_entity.pdbx_description
1 polymer ?
#
loop_
_entity_poly.entity_id
_entity_poly.type
_entity_poly.pdbx_seq_one_letter_code
_entity_poly.pdbx_strand_id
1 'polypeptide(L)' 'MNWNRIAEIANILEQKKVKSKAKELFDRVIDGMQNGNPGVAIGFGRAISDCRDADLELMNLAFELERLAKE' A
#
# COMPACT_ATOMS: atom_id res chain seq x y z
N MET A 1 4.81 6.05 12.96
CA MET A 1 4.58 6.37 11.53
C MET A 1 5.87 6.70 10.78
N ASN A 2 6.35 5.79 9.91
CA ASN A 2 7.60 5.98 9.15
C ASN A 2 7.32 6.46 7.71
N TRP A 3 7.16 7.78 7.53
CA TRP A 3 6.82 8.40 6.24
C TRP A 3 7.88 8.22 5.15
N ASN A 4 9.16 8.04 5.52
CA ASN A 4 10.23 7.77 4.56
C ASN A 4 10.01 6.43 3.85
N ARG A 5 9.61 5.40 4.61
CA ARG A 5 9.30 4.07 4.09
C ARG A 5 8.09 4.09 3.14
N ILE A 6 7.09 4.89 3.49
CA ILE A 6 5.90 5.08 2.65
C ILE A 6 6.25 5.74 1.31
N ALA A 7 7.13 6.75 1.33
CA ALA A 7 7.59 7.42 0.12
C ALA A 7 8.41 6.48 -0.80
N GLU A 8 9.22 5.57 -0.23
CA GLU A 8 9.91 4.54 -1.00
C GLU A 8 8.94 3.60 -1.71
N ILE A 9 7.90 3.13 -1.02
CA ILE A 9 6.85 2.28 -1.60
C ILE A 9 6.14 3.00 -2.74
N ALA A 10 5.79 4.29 -2.56
CA ALA A 10 5.16 5.10 -3.59
C ALA A 10 6.03 5.19 -4.86
N ASN A 11 7.33 5.43 -4.69
CA ASN A 11 8.29 5.52 -5.79
C ASN A 11 8.41 4.18 -6.56
N ILE A 12 8.41 3.05 -5.85
CA ILE A 12 8.44 1.71 -6.47
C ILE A 12 7.18 1.48 -7.34
N LEU A 13 6.00 1.86 -6.83
CA LEU A 13 4.74 1.73 -7.57
C LEU A 13 4.74 2.59 -8.85
N GLU A 14 5.28 3.80 -8.79
CA GLU A 14 5.39 4.68 -9.96
C GLU A 14 6.36 4.14 -11.01
N GLN A 15 7.55 3.69 -10.60
CA GLN A 15 8.55 3.15 -11.52
C GLN A 15 8.07 1.91 -12.26
N LYS A 16 7.29 1.06 -11.59
CA LYS A 16 6.78 -0.19 -12.16
C LYS A 16 5.55 -0.03 -13.04
N LYS A 17 5.01 1.18 -13.18
CA LYS A 17 3.75 1.44 -13.91
C LYS A 17 2.63 0.51 -13.45
N VAL A 18 2.56 0.28 -12.12
CA VAL A 18 1.50 -0.56 -11.54
C VAL A 18 0.14 -0.01 -12.00
N LYS A 19 -0.73 -0.90 -12.51
CA LYS A 19 -2.03 -0.53 -13.11
C LYS A 19 -2.80 0.42 -12.18
N SER A 20 -3.55 1.37 -12.76
CA SER A 20 -4.26 2.44 -12.03
C SER A 20 -4.97 2.00 -10.76
N LYS A 21 -5.59 0.82 -10.74
CA LYS A 21 -6.38 0.33 -9.60
C LYS A 21 -5.55 0.09 -8.33
N ALA A 22 -4.30 -0.37 -8.44
CA ALA A 22 -3.43 -0.55 -7.28
C ALA A 22 -2.84 0.79 -6.80
N LYS A 23 -2.59 1.73 -7.71
CA LYS A 23 -2.20 3.11 -7.36
C LYS A 23 -3.33 3.83 -6.60
N GLU A 24 -4.56 3.77 -7.11
CA GLU A 24 -5.74 4.33 -6.43
C GLU A 24 -5.95 3.74 -5.03
N LEU A 25 -5.75 2.43 -4.89
CA LEU A 25 -5.85 1.76 -3.60
C LEU A 25 -4.73 2.21 -2.64
N PHE A 26 -3.52 2.41 -3.14
CA PHE A 26 -2.40 2.91 -2.35
C PHE A 26 -2.61 4.35 -1.91
N ASP A 27 -3.07 5.23 -2.80
CA ASP A 27 -3.37 6.63 -2.49
C ASP A 27 -4.42 6.75 -1.37
N ARG A 28 -5.44 5.87 -1.35
CA ARG A 28 -6.41 5.79 -0.25
C ARG A 28 -5.79 5.35 1.07
N VAL A 29 -4.78 4.49 1.04
CA VAL A 29 -4.03 4.11 2.25
C VAL A 29 -3.28 5.31 2.79
N ILE A 30 -2.60 6.08 1.93
CA ILE A 30 -1.88 7.29 2.32
C ILE A 30 -2.83 8.30 2.96
N ASP A 31 -3.97 8.57 2.32
CA ASP A 31 -4.96 9.50 2.83
C ASP A 31 -5.55 9.02 4.18
N GLY A 32 -5.93 7.74 4.27
CA GLY A 32 -6.40 7.16 5.54
C GLY A 32 -5.36 7.27 6.66
N MET A 33 -4.11 6.99 6.34
CA MET A 33 -2.96 7.10 7.24
C MET A 33 -2.69 8.54 7.70
N GLN A 34 -2.77 9.52 6.80
CA GLN A 34 -2.62 10.95 7.13
C GLN A 34 -3.73 11.46 8.04
N ASN A 35 -4.96 10.94 7.86
CA ASN A 35 -6.12 11.30 8.66
C ASN A 35 -6.24 10.51 9.98
N GLY A 36 -5.20 9.76 10.39
CA GLY A 36 -5.18 9.01 11.64
C GLY A 36 -6.00 7.72 11.62
N ASN A 37 -6.31 7.19 10.44
CA ASN A 37 -6.99 5.91 10.24
C ASN A 37 -6.06 4.85 9.60
N PRO A 38 -5.12 4.29 10.39
CA PRO A 38 -4.17 3.28 9.90
C PRO A 38 -4.85 1.96 9.48
N GLY A 39 -6.10 1.71 9.91
CA GLY A 39 -6.87 0.52 9.54
C GLY A 39 -7.11 0.37 8.03
N VAL A 40 -7.02 1.46 7.27
CA VAL A 40 -7.14 1.44 5.80
C VAL A 40 -6.00 0.67 5.14
N ALA A 41 -4.80 0.65 5.73
CA ALA A 41 -3.66 -0.13 5.23
C ALA A 41 -3.87 -1.65 5.36
N ILE A 42 -4.57 -2.09 6.41
CA ILE A 42 -4.96 -3.50 6.60
C ILE A 42 -5.99 -3.93 5.55
N GLY A 43 -6.93 -3.04 5.23
CA GLY A 43 -7.87 -3.25 4.12
C GLY A 43 -7.19 -3.36 2.76
N PHE A 44 -6.10 -2.61 2.56
CA PHE A 44 -5.28 -2.65 1.34
C PHE A 44 -4.51 -3.96 1.19
N GLY A 45 -3.87 -4.45 2.26
CA GLY A 45 -3.22 -5.76 2.30
C GLY A 45 -4.11 -6.87 1.76
N ARG A 46 -5.32 -7.00 2.32
CA ARG A 46 -6.34 -7.96 1.84
C ARG A 46 -6.75 -7.72 0.39
N ALA A 47 -7.04 -6.47 0.01
CA ALA A 47 -7.50 -6.16 -1.34
C ALA A 47 -6.46 -6.48 -2.43
N ILE A 48 -5.16 -6.35 -2.12
CA ILE A 48 -4.07 -6.75 -3.00
C ILE A 48 -3.91 -8.27 -3.02
N SER A 49 -3.98 -8.96 -1.88
CA SER A 49 -3.91 -10.43 -1.83
C SER A 49 -5.05 -11.12 -2.59
N ASP A 50 -6.24 -10.51 -2.63
CA ASP A 50 -7.39 -11.01 -3.39
C ASP A 50 -7.29 -10.69 -4.90
N CYS A 51 -6.34 -9.85 -5.31
CA CYS A 51 -6.12 -9.53 -6.72
C CYS A 51 -5.40 -10.70 -7.41
N ARG A 52 -6.11 -11.36 -8.34
CA ARG A 52 -5.61 -12.52 -9.10
C ARG A 52 -4.35 -12.23 -9.94
N ASP A 53 -4.12 -10.94 -10.24
CA ASP A 53 -2.96 -10.42 -10.98
C ASP A 53 -1.93 -9.74 -10.05
N ALA A 54 -2.10 -9.81 -8.72
CA ALA A 54 -1.09 -9.26 -7.82
C ALA A 54 0.20 -10.05 -7.97
N ASP A 55 1.22 -9.38 -8.50
CA ASP A 55 2.56 -9.92 -8.49
C ASP A 55 3.09 -10.03 -7.04
N LEU A 56 4.12 -10.85 -6.87
CA LEU A 56 4.73 -11.13 -5.57
C LEU A 56 5.21 -9.84 -4.86
N GLU A 57 5.53 -8.81 -5.64
CA GLU A 57 6.09 -7.56 -5.16
C GLU A 57 5.02 -6.62 -4.63
N LEU A 58 3.87 -6.54 -5.30
CA LEU A 58 2.64 -5.92 -4.80
C LEU A 58 2.20 -6.55 -3.47
N MET A 59 2.27 -7.88 -3.36
CA MET A 59 1.98 -8.56 -2.10
C MET A 59 2.97 -8.18 -0.99
N ASN A 60 4.27 -8.12 -1.29
CA ASN A 60 5.29 -7.69 -0.32
C ASN A 60 5.07 -6.24 0.14
N LEU A 61 4.78 -5.32 -0.79
CA LEU A 61 4.52 -3.91 -0.46
C LEU A 61 3.25 -3.76 0.39
N ALA A 62 2.21 -4.54 0.10
CA ALA A 62 0.98 -4.52 0.88
C ALA A 62 1.22 -5.04 2.32
N PHE A 63 2.06 -6.07 2.47
CA PHE A 63 2.48 -6.59 3.77
C PHE A 63 3.32 -5.58 4.57
N GLU A 64 4.23 -4.85 3.89
CA GLU A 64 5.00 -3.77 4.52
C GLU A 64 4.09 -2.65 5.02
N LEU A 65 3.08 -2.24 4.24
CA LEU A 65 2.11 -1.23 4.65
C LEU A 65 1.26 -1.68 5.85
N GLU A 66 0.84 -2.94 5.89
CA GLU A 66 0.15 -3.50 7.07
C GLU A 66 1.03 -3.47 8.32
N ARG A 67 2.32 -3.80 8.17
CA ARG A 67 3.28 -3.78 9.28
C ARG A 67 3.45 -2.36 9.82
N LEU A 68 3.63 -1.38 8.93
CA LEU A 68 3.76 0.03 9.29
C LEU A 68 2.50 0.60 9.97
N ALA A 69 1.32 0.08 9.66
CA ALA A 69 0.07 0.49 10.28
C ALA A 69 -0.13 -0.03 11.71
N LYS A 70 0.65 -1.05 12.12
CA LYS A 70 0.60 -1.68 13.45
C LYS A 70 1.71 -1.17 14.39
N GLU A 71 2.64 -0.34 13.88
CA GLU A 71 3.74 0.30 14.62
C GLU A 71 3.41 1.73 15.08
#